data_AF-A0A351FLM3-F1
#
_entry.id   AF-A0A351FLM3-F1
#
_cell.length_a   1.000
_cell.length_b   1.000
_cell.length_c   1.000
_cell.angle_alpha   90.00
_cell.angle_beta   90.00
_cell.angle_gamma   90.00
#
_symmetry.space_group_name_H-M   'P 1'
#
loop_
_entity.id
_entity.type
_entity.pdbx_description
1 polymer ?
#
loop_
_entity_poly.entity_id
_entity_poly.type
_entity_poly.pdbx_seq_one_letter_code
_entity_poly.pdbx_strand_id
1 'polypeptide(L)'
;MLAKYSMVAFVVLTLSAALTLSAAVSLGDDGFRLIPENITLTGPFARAQILASAATGGNANSADDDLTRTVIYGSANRNVVEVDRQGRLRVVGDGTATITATHQGVSRLMTVTVAETHSNQVEFMRDIRPILNKTGCASAACHASQYGKG
;
A
#
# COMPACT_ATOMS: atom_id res chain seq x y z
N MET A 1 39.77 19.15 77.94
CA MET A 1 38.93 18.19 78.70
C MET A 1 37.78 17.72 77.81
N LEU A 2 37.79 16.43 77.50
CA LEU A 2 36.63 15.52 77.27
C LEU A 2 35.63 15.80 76.12
N ALA A 3 35.83 15.02 75.04
CA ALA A 3 34.89 14.13 74.35
C ALA A 3 33.39 14.50 74.24
N LYS A 4 32.87 14.43 73.01
CA LYS A 4 31.74 13.53 72.62
C LYS A 4 31.51 13.56 71.09
N TYR A 5 31.74 12.42 70.44
CA TYR A 5 31.18 12.02 69.15
C TYR A 5 29.73 11.53 69.36
N SER A 6 28.87 11.63 68.33
CA SER A 6 28.02 10.55 67.79
C SER A 6 26.56 10.95 67.44
N MET A 7 26.10 10.41 66.30
CA MET A 7 24.73 10.35 65.72
C MET A 7 24.20 11.70 65.19
N VAL A 8 23.78 11.88 63.93
CA VAL A 8 22.70 11.18 63.18
C VAL A 8 22.92 11.51 61.68
N ALA A 9 23.23 10.53 60.82
CA ALA A 9 22.36 9.87 59.84
C ALA A 9 21.77 10.74 58.69
N PHE A 10 22.21 10.40 57.47
CA PHE A 10 21.48 10.37 56.19
C PHE A 10 20.56 11.55 55.82
N VAL A 11 20.99 12.38 54.87
CA VAL A 11 20.07 13.03 53.91
C VAL A 11 20.65 12.96 52.49
N VAL A 12 20.25 11.87 51.83
CA VAL A 12 19.88 11.70 50.42
C VAL A 12 20.44 12.70 49.40
N LEU A 13 21.40 12.21 48.62
CA LEU A 13 21.79 12.70 47.30
C LEU A 13 20.61 12.52 46.33
N THR A 14 19.86 13.58 46.03
CA THR A 14 18.75 13.51 45.06
C THR A 14 19.31 13.52 43.63
N LEU A 15 19.53 12.32 43.10
CA LEU A 15 19.79 12.06 41.69
C LEU A 15 18.48 12.32 40.90
N SER A 16 18.35 13.49 40.27
CA SER A 16 17.24 13.83 39.39
C SER A 16 17.32 13.01 38.09
N ALA A 17 16.81 11.79 38.13
CA ALA A 17 16.49 11.03 36.92
C ALA A 17 15.25 11.66 36.28
N ALA A 18 15.46 12.52 35.27
CA ALA A 18 14.40 13.00 34.41
C ALA A 18 13.91 11.84 33.54
N LEU A 19 12.97 11.06 34.08
CA LEU A 19 12.23 10.04 33.35
C LEU A 19 11.29 10.76 32.38
N THR A 20 11.76 11.00 31.16
CA THR A 20 10.92 11.52 30.09
C THR A 20 9.92 10.44 29.71
N LEU A 21 8.75 10.51 30.33
CA LEU A 21 7.58 9.74 29.92
C LEU A 21 7.15 10.27 28.55
N SER A 22 7.75 9.73 27.49
CA SER A 22 7.23 9.92 26.15
C SER A 22 5.89 9.19 26.10
N ALA A 23 4.80 9.93 26.28
CA ALA A 23 3.50 9.44 25.92
C ALA A 23 3.54 9.21 24.41
N ALA A 24 3.63 7.94 24.00
CA ALA A 24 3.33 7.58 22.62
C ALA A 24 1.87 7.99 22.40
N VAL A 25 1.67 9.15 21.76
CA VAL A 25 0.38 9.51 21.20
C VAL A 25 0.10 8.46 20.13
N SER A 26 -0.65 7.44 20.53
CA SER A 26 -1.37 6.62 19.58
C SER A 26 -2.45 7.54 19.02
N LEU A 27 -2.16 8.21 17.90
CA LEU A 27 -3.22 8.78 17.08
C LEU A 27 -4.10 7.60 16.69
N GLY A 28 -5.27 7.49 17.33
CA GLY A 28 -6.32 6.64 16.81
C GLY A 28 -6.53 7.01 15.35
N ASP A 29 -6.43 6.01 14.48
CA ASP A 29 -6.74 6.12 13.05
C ASP A 29 -8.26 6.28 12.90
N ASP A 30 -8.82 7.39 13.39
CA ASP A 30 -10.25 7.68 13.28
C ASP A 30 -10.55 8.16 11.84
N GLY A 31 -10.58 7.20 10.93
CA GLY A 31 -10.90 7.44 9.53
C GLY A 31 -10.86 6.16 8.71
N PHE A 32 -9.91 6.09 7.78
CA PHE A 32 -9.77 4.97 6.86
C PHE A 32 -8.31 4.78 6.47
N ARG A 33 -7.99 3.58 5.99
CA ARG A 33 -6.68 3.21 5.47
C ARG A 33 -6.76 2.85 3.99
N LEU A 34 -5.63 2.99 3.31
CA LEU A 34 -5.45 2.56 1.92
C LEU A 34 -4.64 1.28 1.90
N ILE A 35 -5.05 0.32 1.08
CA ILE A 35 -4.36 -0.95 0.88
C ILE A 35 -4.12 -1.14 -0.62
N PRO A 36 -2.87 -1.43 -1.03
CA PRO A 36 -1.64 -1.37 -0.23
C PRO A 36 -1.23 0.09 0.10
N GLU A 37 -0.29 0.31 1.02
CA GLU A 37 0.18 1.65 1.40
C GLU A 37 1.02 2.35 0.31
N ASN A 38 1.71 1.56 -0.51
CA ASN A 38 2.50 2.01 -1.66
C ASN A 38 2.36 1.00 -2.79
N ILE A 39 2.51 1.45 -4.04
CA ILE A 39 2.34 0.60 -5.23
C ILE A 39 3.52 0.80 -6.18
N THR A 40 4.04 -0.31 -6.71
CA THR A 40 4.94 -0.31 -7.87
C THR A 40 4.25 -0.99 -9.04
N LEU A 41 4.20 -0.30 -10.19
CA LEU A 41 3.64 -0.81 -11.44
C LEU A 41 4.75 -0.93 -12.47
N THR A 42 4.89 -2.12 -13.05
CA THR A 42 5.94 -2.40 -14.04
C THR A 42 5.34 -2.84 -15.36
N GLY A 43 5.67 -2.12 -16.43
CA GLY A 43 5.26 -2.44 -17.80
C GLY A 43 4.14 -1.55 -18.35
N PRO A 44 3.95 -1.54 -19.69
CA PRO A 44 2.99 -0.66 -20.38
C PRO A 44 1.52 -0.89 -19.99
N PHE A 45 1.19 -2.09 -19.53
CA PHE A 45 -0.20 -2.50 -19.25
C PHE A 45 -0.47 -2.71 -17.76
N ALA A 46 0.49 -2.37 -16.88
CA ALA A 46 0.32 -2.55 -15.46
C ALA A 46 -0.84 -1.72 -14.90
N ARG A 47 -1.59 -2.34 -13.99
CA ARG A 47 -2.77 -1.77 -13.33
C ARG A 47 -2.82 -2.30 -11.91
N ALA A 48 -3.38 -1.50 -11.00
CA ALA A 48 -3.68 -1.94 -9.65
C ALA A 48 -5.02 -1.36 -9.19
N GLN A 49 -5.62 -2.01 -8.22
CA GLN A 49 -6.79 -1.49 -7.51
C GLN A 49 -6.32 -0.96 -6.16
N ILE A 50 -6.70 0.27 -5.84
CA ILE A 50 -6.59 0.80 -4.47
C ILE A 50 -7.82 0.34 -3.72
N LEU A 51 -7.63 -0.27 -2.56
CA LEU A 51 -8.72 -0.55 -1.62
C LEU A 51 -8.68 0.50 -0.52
N ALA A 52 -9.83 1.10 -0.22
CA ALA A 52 -9.97 1.95 0.95
C ALA A 52 -10.90 1.26 1.94
N SER A 53 -10.47 1.14 3.19
CA SER A 53 -11.27 0.49 4.23
C SER A 53 -11.34 1.32 5.50
N ALA A 54 -12.49 1.28 6.18
CA ALA A 54 -12.63 1.86 7.51
C ALA A 54 -11.52 1.35 8.45
N ALA A 55 -11.01 2.25 9.28
CA ALA A 55 -9.94 1.97 10.22
C ALA A 55 -10.47 1.42 11.55
N THR A 56 -11.39 0.46 11.49
CA THR A 56 -11.88 -0.24 12.68
C THR A 56 -10.83 -1.26 13.11
N GLY A 57 -10.45 -1.30 14.40
CA GLY A 57 -9.38 -2.15 14.96
C GLY A 57 -9.63 -3.68 14.94
N GLY A 58 -10.42 -4.19 13.99
CA GLY A 58 -10.72 -5.60 13.80
C GLY A 58 -10.60 -6.01 12.34
N ASN A 59 -10.42 -7.30 12.10
CA ASN A 59 -10.22 -7.91 10.78
C ASN A 59 -11.29 -7.41 9.78
N ALA A 60 -10.87 -6.60 8.80
CA ALA A 60 -11.74 -5.96 7.81
C ALA A 60 -12.35 -7.00 6.87
N ASN A 61 -13.45 -7.60 7.31
CA ASN A 61 -14.17 -8.65 6.59
C ASN A 61 -15.68 -8.35 6.50
N SER A 62 -16.13 -7.15 6.86
CA SER A 62 -17.50 -6.72 6.62
C SER A 62 -17.56 -5.86 5.35
N ALA A 63 -18.59 -6.02 4.53
CA ALA A 63 -18.82 -5.17 3.35
C ALA A 63 -19.02 -3.69 3.72
N ASP A 64 -19.41 -3.43 4.98
CA ASP A 64 -19.58 -2.09 5.53
C ASP A 64 -18.24 -1.38 5.78
N ASP A 65 -17.12 -2.10 5.78
CA ASP A 65 -15.79 -1.51 5.89
C ASP A 65 -15.24 -1.03 4.53
N ASP A 66 -15.84 -1.38 3.38
CA ASP A 66 -15.33 -0.98 2.06
C ASP A 66 -15.75 0.44 1.68
N LEU A 67 -14.78 1.35 1.69
CA LEU A 67 -14.94 2.75 1.34
C LEU A 67 -14.41 3.07 -0.06
N THR A 68 -13.92 2.08 -0.81
CA THR A 68 -13.19 2.27 -2.08
C THR A 68 -13.95 3.14 -3.07
N ARG A 69 -15.27 2.97 -3.18
CA ARG A 69 -16.09 3.71 -4.15
C ARG A 69 -16.65 5.02 -3.64
N THR A 70 -16.50 5.31 -2.35
CA THR A 70 -16.98 6.55 -1.71
C THR A 70 -15.84 7.56 -1.48
N VAL A 71 -14.59 7.11 -1.67
CA VAL A 71 -13.39 7.95 -1.65
C VAL A 71 -13.24 8.73 -2.95
N ILE A 72 -12.79 9.97 -2.83
CA ILE A 72 -12.40 10.81 -3.96
C ILE A 72 -10.89 10.68 -4.17
N TYR A 73 -10.49 10.20 -5.35
CA TYR A 73 -9.09 10.01 -5.71
C TYR A 73 -8.57 11.12 -6.63
N GLY A 74 -7.28 11.45 -6.48
CA GLY A 74 -6.55 12.33 -7.38
C GLY A 74 -5.08 11.92 -7.49
N SER A 75 -4.48 12.14 -8.66
CA SER A 75 -3.05 11.94 -8.90
C SER A 75 -2.35 13.28 -9.02
N ALA A 76 -1.27 13.46 -8.25
CA ALA A 76 -0.42 14.65 -8.34
C ALA A 76 0.35 14.73 -9.67
N ASN A 77 0.55 13.59 -10.36
CA ASN A 77 1.21 13.55 -11.66
C ASN A 77 0.50 12.58 -12.61
N ARG A 78 -0.44 13.12 -13.39
CA ARG A 78 -1.24 12.36 -14.36
C ARG A 78 -0.44 11.90 -15.59
N ASN A 79 0.76 12.43 -15.82
CA ASN A 79 1.65 11.95 -16.89
C ASN A 79 2.36 10.64 -16.49
N VAL A 80 2.35 10.27 -15.21
CA VAL A 80 2.91 9.02 -14.69
C VAL A 80 1.82 7.98 -14.50
N VAL A 81 0.78 8.32 -13.73
CA VAL A 81 -0.33 7.41 -13.42
C VAL A 81 -1.63 8.17 -13.22
N GLU A 82 -2.71 7.60 -13.77
CA GLU A 82 -4.07 8.06 -13.53
C GLU A 82 -4.80 7.12 -12.57
N VAL A 83 -5.73 7.68 -11.79
CA VAL A 83 -6.64 6.94 -10.91
C VAL A 83 -8.07 7.31 -11.29
N ASP A 84 -8.93 6.31 -11.48
CA ASP A 84 -10.35 6.55 -11.75
C ASP A 84 -11.19 6.64 -10.47
N ARG A 85 -12.49 6.97 -10.63
CA ARG A 85 -13.43 7.08 -9.50
C ARG A 85 -13.68 5.76 -8.76
N GLN A 86 -13.28 4.63 -9.34
CA GLN A 86 -13.40 3.32 -8.72
C GLN A 86 -12.10 2.91 -8.02
N GLY A 87 -11.09 3.78 -7.97
CA GLY A 87 -9.80 3.49 -7.34
C GLY A 87 -8.84 2.65 -8.21
N ARG A 88 -9.11 2.51 -9.52
CA ARG A 88 -8.21 1.77 -10.42
C ARG A 88 -7.10 2.68 -10.94
N LEU A 89 -5.87 2.22 -10.78
CA LEU A 89 -4.68 2.85 -11.32
C LEU A 89 -4.41 2.36 -12.74
N ARG A 90 -4.07 3.32 -13.61
CA ARG A 90 -3.64 3.08 -14.99
C ARG A 90 -2.34 3.82 -15.25
N VAL A 91 -1.34 3.07 -15.67
CA VAL A 91 -0.04 3.60 -16.10
C VAL A 91 -0.18 4.53 -17.31
N VAL A 92 0.60 5.60 -17.31
CA VAL A 92 0.77 6.55 -18.43
C VAL A 92 2.24 6.67 -18.84
N GLY A 93 3.16 6.77 -17.89
CA GLY A 93 4.59 6.89 -18.15
C GLY A 93 5.45 6.59 -16.92
N ASP A 94 6.74 6.38 -17.13
CA ASP A 94 7.70 6.12 -16.06
C ASP A 94 7.81 7.30 -15.07
N GLY A 95 8.00 6.98 -13.79
CA GLY A 95 8.23 7.97 -12.74
C GLY A 95 7.46 7.68 -11.45
N THR A 96 7.31 8.70 -10.61
CA THR A 96 6.59 8.59 -9.33
C THR A 96 5.48 9.63 -9.24
N ALA A 97 4.34 9.23 -8.70
CA ALA A 97 3.23 10.12 -8.38
C ALA A 97 2.68 9.82 -6.99
N THR A 98 2.25 10.87 -6.29
CA THR A 98 1.45 10.72 -5.08
C THR A 98 -0.02 10.68 -5.44
N ILE A 99 -0.72 9.66 -4.98
CA ILE A 99 -2.17 9.56 -5.01
C ILE A 99 -2.72 10.15 -3.72
N THR A 100 -3.66 11.08 -3.84
CA THR A 100 -4.46 11.60 -2.72
C THR A 100 -5.81 10.94 -2.75
N ALA A 101 -6.24 10.40 -1.61
CA ALA A 101 -7.53 9.77 -1.41
C ALA A 101 -8.25 10.52 -0.29
N THR A 102 -9.44 11.05 -0.54
CA THR A 102 -10.20 11.86 0.43
C THR A 102 -11.55 11.23 0.72
N HIS A 103 -11.86 11.04 2.01
CA HIS A 103 -13.17 10.59 2.48
C HIS A 103 -13.62 11.46 3.64
N GLN A 104 -14.80 12.06 3.54
CA GLN A 104 -15.40 12.90 4.60
C GLN A 104 -14.43 13.97 5.17
N GLY A 105 -13.63 14.61 4.30
CA GLY A 105 -12.66 15.63 4.69
C GLY A 105 -11.32 15.11 5.22
N VAL A 106 -11.21 13.80 5.48
CA VAL A 106 -9.95 13.15 5.85
C VAL A 106 -9.22 12.71 4.59
N SER A 107 -7.93 13.07 4.48
CA SER A 107 -7.07 12.68 3.35
C SER A 107 -6.05 11.63 3.76
N ARG A 108 -5.74 10.73 2.83
CA ARG A 108 -4.64 9.76 2.88
C ARG A 108 -3.82 9.88 1.61
N LEU A 109 -2.52 9.70 1.75
CA LEU A 109 -1.56 9.78 0.65
C LEU A 109 -0.94 8.39 0.43
N MET A 110 -0.72 8.05 -0.84
CA MET A 110 -0.07 6.82 -1.27
C MET A 110 0.96 7.16 -2.35
N THR A 111 2.15 6.57 -2.27
CA THR A 111 3.14 6.70 -3.33
C THR A 111 2.94 5.60 -4.37
N VAL A 112 2.93 5.98 -5.64
CA VAL A 112 2.91 5.06 -6.77
C VAL A 112 4.14 5.30 -7.63
N THR A 113 4.92 4.25 -7.84
CA THR A 113 6.08 4.25 -8.73
C THR A 113 5.77 3.42 -9.96
N VAL A 114 6.12 3.94 -11.12
CA VAL A 114 5.90 3.31 -12.43
C VAL A 114 7.24 3.15 -13.12
N ALA A 115 7.48 1.97 -13.68
CA ALA A 115 8.69 1.66 -14.44
C ALA A 115 8.39 0.81 -15.67
N GLU A 116 9.31 0.83 -16.63
CA GLU A 116 9.32 0.00 -17.84
C GLU A 116 8.08 0.19 -18.73
N THR A 117 7.50 1.41 -18.80
CA THR A 117 6.31 1.67 -19.63
C THR A 117 6.55 1.48 -21.13
N HIS A 118 7.81 1.40 -21.56
CA HIS A 118 8.20 1.17 -22.95
C HIS A 118 8.69 -0.27 -23.21
N SER A 119 8.58 -1.18 -22.22
CA SER A 119 8.94 -2.58 -22.43
C SER A 119 8.02 -3.23 -23.44
N ASN A 120 8.60 -3.73 -24.53
CA ASN A 120 7.91 -4.42 -25.62
C ASN A 120 8.18 -5.93 -25.61
N GLN A 121 8.65 -6.47 -24.48
CA GLN A 121 8.96 -7.89 -24.36
C GLN A 121 7.68 -8.71 -24.24
N VAL A 122 7.16 -9.14 -25.38
CA VAL A 122 6.09 -10.13 -25.46
C VAL A 122 6.71 -11.52 -25.24
N GLU A 123 6.31 -12.18 -24.16
CA GLU A 123 6.77 -13.52 -23.83
C GLU A 123 5.65 -14.54 -24.05
N PHE A 124 5.94 -15.58 -24.83
CA PHE A 124 4.96 -16.62 -25.13
C PHE A 124 4.33 -17.22 -23.86
N MET A 125 5.13 -17.45 -22.82
CA MET A 125 4.66 -18.09 -21.58
C MET A 125 3.72 -17.23 -20.77
N ARG A 126 4.00 -15.92 -20.69
CA ARG A 126 3.24 -14.95 -19.90
C ARG A 126 2.06 -14.37 -20.67
N ASP A 127 2.24 -14.09 -21.95
CA ASP A 127 1.32 -13.25 -22.72
C ASP A 127 0.45 -14.04 -23.70
N ILE A 128 0.94 -15.16 -24.25
CA ILE A 128 0.23 -15.93 -25.30
C ILE A 128 -0.42 -17.20 -24.74
N ARG A 129 0.31 -18.02 -23.97
CA ARG A 129 -0.21 -19.28 -23.43
C ARG A 129 -1.49 -19.15 -22.62
N PRO A 130 -1.67 -18.12 -21.76
CA PRO A 130 -2.93 -17.98 -21.03
C PRO A 130 -4.14 -17.80 -21.95
N ILE A 131 -3.97 -17.12 -23.10
CA ILE A 131 -5.03 -16.96 -24.11
C ILE A 131 -5.39 -18.33 -24.70
N LEU A 132 -4.38 -19.09 -25.14
CA LEU A 132 -4.57 -20.42 -25.72
C LEU A 132 -5.14 -21.43 -24.72
N ASN A 133 -4.78 -21.33 -23.43
CA ASN A 133 -5.35 -22.15 -22.37
C ASN A 133 -6.82 -21.82 -22.14
N LYS A 134 -7.15 -20.51 -22.06
CA LYS A 134 -8.53 -20.05 -21.85
C LYS A 134 -9.45 -20.45 -23.01
N THR A 135 -8.96 -20.45 -24.24
CA THR A 135 -9.70 -20.89 -25.43
C THR A 135 -9.69 -22.40 -25.63
N GLY A 136 -8.95 -23.15 -24.80
CA GLY A 136 -8.80 -24.60 -24.89
C GLY A 136 -7.82 -25.08 -25.98
N CYS A 137 -7.24 -24.18 -26.78
CA CYS A 137 -6.32 -24.51 -27.88
C CYS A 137 -4.98 -25.11 -27.42
N ALA A 138 -4.53 -24.79 -26.21
CA ALA A 138 -3.32 -25.35 -25.62
C ALA A 138 -3.59 -26.62 -24.78
N SER A 139 -4.82 -27.15 -24.80
CA SER A 139 -5.18 -28.44 -24.20
C SER A 139 -5.21 -29.55 -25.28
N ALA A 140 -4.98 -30.80 -24.88
CA ALA A 140 -4.90 -31.96 -25.78
C ALA A 140 -6.21 -32.30 -26.54
N ALA A 141 -7.25 -31.47 -26.42
CA ALA A 141 -8.51 -31.61 -27.14
C ALA A 141 -8.42 -31.24 -28.63
N CYS A 142 -7.35 -30.55 -29.05
CA CYS A 142 -7.07 -30.30 -30.46
C CYS A 142 -6.03 -31.30 -30.98
N HIS A 143 -6.38 -32.07 -32.02
CA HIS A 143 -5.44 -32.87 -32.81
C HIS A 143 -4.46 -31.99 -33.62
N ALA A 144 -3.77 -31.07 -32.97
CA ALA A 144 -2.77 -30.24 -33.61
C ALA A 144 -1.56 -31.11 -33.95
N SER A 145 -1.46 -31.57 -35.20
CA SER A 145 -0.18 -32.07 -35.69
C SER A 145 0.84 -30.93 -35.51
N GLN A 146 2.01 -31.24 -34.97
CA GLN A 146 3.14 -30.31 -34.84
C GLN A 146 3.53 -29.60 -36.16
N TYR A 147 2.99 -30.04 -37.31
CA TYR A 147 3.21 -29.48 -38.64
C TYR A 147 1.99 -28.75 -39.24
N GLY A 148 0.92 -28.49 -38.49
CA GLY A 148 -0.23 -27.67 -38.93
C GLY A 148 -0.79 -28.04 -40.31
N LYS A 149 -1.64 -29.06 -40.39
CA LYS A 149 -2.47 -29.31 -41.57
C LYS A 149 -3.94 -29.20 -41.20
N GLY A 150 -4.57 -28.11 -41.64
CA GLY A 150 -6.02 -28.02 -41.80
C GLY A 150 -6.43 -28.59 -43.15
#